data_AF-A0A0V0HR75-F1
#
_entry.id   AF-A0A0V0HR75-F1
#
_cell.length_a   1.000
_cell.length_b   1.000
_cell.length_c   1.000
_cell.angle_alpha   90.00
_cell.angle_beta   90.00
_cell.angle_gamma   90.00
#
_symmetry.space_group_name_H-M   'P 1'
#
loop_
_entity.id
_entity.type
_entity.pdbx_description
1 polymer ?
#
loop_
_entity_poly.entity_id
_entity_poly.type
_entity_poly.pdbx_seq_one_letter_code
_entity_poly.pdbx_strand_id
1 'polypeptide(L)' 'MMSLFPIPSGVIKRLDSVRGIFLWQGNKEKQSFHLVKWEEVMTSKKNGGLAIKNLKLQSKALNMKWL' A
#
# COMPACT_ATOMS: atom_id res chain seq x y z
N MET A 1 -8.95 -11.50 7.59
CA MET A 1 -9.57 -11.96 6.34
C MET A 1 -9.57 -10.83 5.31
N MET A 2 -8.72 -10.90 4.27
CA MET A 2 -8.84 -10.04 3.08
C MET A 2 -9.44 -10.77 1.87
N SER A 3 -9.64 -12.09 2.01
CA SER A 3 -10.07 -12.99 0.94
C SER A 3 -11.56 -13.35 1.02
N LEU A 4 -12.21 -13.16 2.17
CA LEU A 4 -13.65 -13.45 2.33
C LEU A 4 -14.54 -12.20 2.21
N PHE A 5 -13.99 -11.01 2.49
CA PHE A 5 -14.72 -9.76 2.42
C PHE A 5 -13.88 -8.69 1.72
N PRO A 6 -14.48 -7.83 0.88
CA PRO A 6 -13.78 -6.69 0.30
C PRO A 6 -13.34 -5.73 1.41
N ILE A 7 -12.08 -5.28 1.35
CA ILE A 7 -11.58 -4.32 2.33
C ILE A 7 -12.23 -2.96 2.05
N PRO A 8 -12.78 -2.27 3.07
CA PRO A 8 -13.27 -0.92 2.91
C PRO A 8 -12.16 0.04 2.44
N SER A 9 -12.50 0.97 1.56
CA SER A 9 -11.55 1.94 1.00
C SER A 9 -10.86 2.79 2.07
N GLY A 10 -11.56 3.14 3.16
CA GLY A 10 -10.98 3.87 4.30
C GLY A 10 -9.88 3.10 5.03
N VAL A 11 -10.03 1.77 5.15
CA VAL A 11 -9.02 0.91 5.77
C VAL A 11 -7.79 0.80 4.87
N ILE A 12 -7.98 0.68 3.55
CA ILE A 12 -6.88 0.69 2.57
C ILE A 12 -6.09 2.00 2.70
N LYS A 13 -6.77 3.15 2.67
CA LYS A 13 -6.13 4.47 2.83
C LYS A 13 -5.35 4.59 4.13
N ARG A 14 -5.90 4.11 5.24
CA ARG A 14 -5.21 4.13 6.53
C ARG A 14 -3.95 3.24 6.52
N LEU A 15 -4.04 2.05 5.95
CA LEU A 15 -2.89 1.14 5.83
C LEU A 15 -1.79 1.73 4.92
N ASP A 16 -2.17 2.32 3.79
CA ASP A 16 -1.23 2.97 2.88
C ASP A 16 -0.55 4.16 3.53
N SER A 17 -1.28 4.95 4.33
CA SER A 17 -0.70 6.03 5.14
C SER A 17 0.32 5.50 6.16
N VAL A 18 -0.02 4.47 6.94
CA VAL A 18 0.92 3.87 7.92
C VAL A 18 2.17 3.32 7.23
N ARG A 19 2.03 2.66 6.07
CA ARG A 19 3.15 2.15 5.29
C ARG A 19 4.02 3.28 4.72
N GLY A 20 3.38 4.36 4.26
CA GLY A 20 4.07 5.56 3.81
C GLY A 20 4.88 6.20 4.94
N ILE A 21 4.27 6.40 6.10
CA ILE A 21 4.95 6.92 7.30
C ILE A 21 6.16 6.02 7.62
N PHE A 22 5.97 4.71 7.69
CA PHE A 22 7.08 3.78 7.93
C PHE A 22 8.21 3.93 6.89
N LEU A 23 7.88 4.03 5.60
CA LEU A 23 8.86 4.12 4.52
C LEU A 23 9.68 5.41 4.58
N TRP A 24 9.02 6.54 4.84
CA TRP A 24 9.67 7.86 4.78
C TRP A 24 10.30 8.27 6.12
N GLN A 25 9.64 7.94 7.23
CA GLN A 25 10.04 8.34 8.58
C GLN A 25 10.96 7.30 9.25
N GLY A 26 10.81 6.01 8.94
CA GLY A 26 11.56 4.94 9.60
C GLY A 26 11.40 5.00 11.12
N ASN A 27 12.51 4.90 11.86
CA ASN A 27 12.55 5.00 13.33
C ASN A 27 12.88 6.43 13.83
N LYS A 28 12.71 7.46 12.99
CA LYS A 28 13.02 8.84 13.38
C LYS A 28 11.78 9.50 13.98
N GLU A 29 11.96 10.22 15.08
CA GLU A 29 10.86 10.97 15.72
C GLU A 29 10.39 12.18 14.91
N LYS A 30 11.23 12.71 14.00
CA LYS A 30 10.88 13.83 13.11
C LYS A 30 10.26 13.36 11.79
N GLN A 31 9.21 14.07 11.36
CA GLN A 31 8.60 13.87 10.04
C GLN A 31 9.66 14.07 8.92
N SER A 32 9.76 13.07 8.06
CA SER A 32 10.53 13.12 6.82
C SER A 32 9.62 13.52 5.67
N PHE A 33 10.15 14.24 4.68
CA PHE A 33 9.39 14.65 3.51
C PHE A 33 9.00 13.45 2.65
N HIS A 34 7.76 13.41 2.18
CA HIS A 34 7.31 12.44 1.17
C HIS A 34 7.96 12.78 -0.18
N LEU A 35 9.06 12.09 -0.50
CA LEU A 35 9.85 12.38 -1.71
C LEU A 35 9.16 11.91 -3.00
N VAL A 36 8.31 10.88 -2.92
CA VAL A 36 7.71 10.21 -4.07
C VAL A 36 6.23 9.92 -3.79
N LYS A 37 5.38 10.02 -4.82
CA LYS A 37 3.95 9.70 -4.69
C LYS A 37 3.78 8.22 -4.33
N TRP A 38 2.79 7.91 -3.48
CA TRP A 38 2.53 6.53 -3.06
C TRP A 38 2.24 5.59 -4.24
N GLU A 39 1.59 6.09 -5.29
CA GLU A 39 1.29 5.32 -6.50
C GLU A 39 2.55 4.90 -7.27
N GLU A 40 3.54 5.79 -7.36
CA GLU A 40 4.84 5.50 -7.98
C GLU A 40 5.63 4.48 -7.16
N VAL A 41 5.58 4.60 -5.84
CA VAL A 41 6.21 3.63 -4.92
C VAL A 41 5.65 2.22 -5.09
N MET A 42 4.36 2.07 -5.39
CA MET A 42 3.72 0.76 -5.63
C MET A 42 4.07 0.13 -6.98
N THR A 43 4.67 0.87 -7.91
CA THR A 43 5.04 0.32 -9.23
C THR A 43 6.16 -0.72 -9.12
N SER A 44 6.37 -1.50 -10.18
CA SER A 44 7.39 -2.54 -10.19
C SER A 44 8.81 -1.96 -10.06
N LYS A 45 9.74 -2.74 -9.51
CA LYS A 45 11.17 -2.36 -9.44
C LYS A 45 11.76 -2.02 -10.81
N LYS A 46 11.29 -2.68 -11.88
CA LYS A 46 11.71 -2.39 -13.26
C LYS A 46 11.29 -0.99 -13.72
N ASN A 47 10.21 -0.46 -13.16
CA ASN A 47 9.66 0.86 -13.49
C ASN A 47 10.05 1.93 -12.47
N GLY A 48 11.05 1.68 -11.61
CA GLY A 48 11.53 2.65 -10.62
C GLY A 48 10.78 2.66 -9.28
N GLY A 49 9.78 1.80 -9.08
CA GLY A 49 9.07 1.66 -7.80
C GLY A 49 9.68 0.64 -6.85
N LEU A 50 9.03 0.42 -5.71
CA LEU A 50 9.45 -0.56 -4.69
C LEU A 50 8.74 -1.91 -4.79
N ALA A 51 7.85 -2.09 -5.77
CA ALA A 51 6.98 -3.26 -5.92
C ALA A 51 6.12 -3.55 -4.67
N ILE A 52 5.74 -2.49 -3.95
CA ILE A 52 4.79 -2.60 -2.84
C ILE A 52 3.41 -2.96 -3.40
N LYS A 53 2.78 -3.99 -2.84
CA LYS A 53 1.49 -4.49 -3.33
C LYS A 53 0.38 -3.45 -3.12
N ASN A 54 -0.32 -3.15 -4.21
CA ASN A 54 -1.56 -2.40 -4.18
C ASN A 54 -2.66 -3.23 -3.48
N LEU A 55 -3.07 -2.80 -2.29
CA LEU A 55 -4.05 -3.51 -1.46
C LEU A 55 -5.42 -3.63 -2.11
N LYS A 56 -5.84 -2.63 -2.89
CA LYS A 56 -7.12 -2.65 -3.60
C LYS A 56 -7.12 -3.77 -4.65
N LEU A 57 -6.06 -3.86 -5.45
CA LEU A 57 -5.90 -4.92 -6.45
C LEU A 57 -5.75 -6.29 -5.78
N GLN A 58 -4.97 -6.37 -4.70
CA GLN A 58 -4.78 -7.60 -3.95
C GLN A 58 -6.09 -8.12 -3.35
N SER A 59 -6.90 -7.26 -2.74
CA SER A 59 -8.22 -7.65 -2.20
C SER A 59 -9.15 -8.13 -3.30
N LYS A 60 -9.21 -7.42 -4.43
CA LYS A 60 -10.03 -7.83 -5.57
C LYS A 60 -9.62 -9.20 -6.09
N ALA A 61 -8.31 -9.42 -6.29
CA ALA A 61 -7.77 -10.69 -6.77
C ALA A 61 -8.00 -11.85 -5.78
N LEU A 62 -7.91 -11.59 -4.47
CA LEU A 62 -8.17 -12.61 -3.45
C LEU A 62 -9.64 -12.99 -3.34
N ASN A 63 -10.57 -12.04 -3.52
CA ASN A 63 -12.00 -12.34 -3.56
C ASN A 63 -12.39 -13.16 -4.79
N MET A 64 -11.76 -12.92 -5.95
CA MET A 64 -11.99 -13.74 -7.15
C MET A 64 -11.59 -15.21 -6.99
N LYS A 65 -10.78 -15.57 -5.98
CA LYS A 65 -10.43 -16.97 -5.74
C LYS A 65 -11.59 -17.80 -5.17
N TRP A 66 -12.60 -17.13 -4.61
CA TRP A 66 -13.73 -17.76 -3.94
C TRP A 66 -15.03 -17.65 -4.73
N LEU A 67 -14.97 -16.99 -5.90
CA LEU A 67 -16.01 -16.97 -6.92
C LEU A 67 -15.72 -18.07 -7.94
#